data_AF-A0A7H4MZV6-F1
#
_entry.id   AF-A0A7H4MZV6-F1
#
_cell.length_a   1.000
_cell.length_b   1.000
_cell.length_c   1.000
_cell.angle_alpha   90.00
_cell.angle_beta   90.00
_cell.angle_gamma   90.00
#
_symmetry.space_group_name_H-M   'P 1'
#
loop_
_entity.id
_entity.type
_entity.pdbx_description
1 polymer ?
#
loop_
_entity_poly.entity_id
_entity_poly.type
_entity_poly.pdbx_seq_one_letter_code
_entity_poly.pdbx_strand_id
1 'polypeptide(L)' 'MLRNTIGAAERTGALIVLPGTVYNYGPDAFPLLREDTQQTPVTRKGAIRVQMEKELAAYSQRGGRVLIVRAGDFFWSARR' A
#
# COMPACT_ATOMS: atom_id res chain seq x y z
N MET A 1 8.00 8.85 7.00
CA MET A 1 6.68 9.50 6.74
C MET A 1 5.50 8.66 7.19
N LEU A 2 5.37 7.39 6.79
CA LEU A 2 4.19 6.56 7.12
C LEU A 2 3.78 6.60 8.61
N ARG A 3 4.73 6.39 9.52
CA ARG A 3 4.46 6.44 10.98
C ARG A 3 3.92 7.79 11.45
N ASN A 4 4.41 8.89 10.88
CA ASN A 4 3.89 10.23 11.21
C ASN A 4 2.45 10.40 10.70
N THR A 5 2.15 9.87 9.51
CA THR A 5 0.78 9.84 8.95
C THR A 5 -0.14 9.01 9.83
N ILE A 6 0.28 7.82 10.27
CA ILE A 6 -0.48 6.97 11.20
C ILE A 6 -0.74 7.73 12.50
N GLY A 7 0.29 8.33 13.12
CA GLY A 7 0.11 9.09 14.35
C GLY A 7 -0.83 10.28 14.20
N ALA A 8 -0.82 10.97 13.06
CA ALA A 8 -1.78 12.04 12.77
C ALA A 8 -3.21 11.50 12.61
N ALA A 9 -3.38 10.37 11.92
CA ALA A 9 -4.67 9.71 11.74
C ALA A 9 -5.22 9.14 13.06
N GLU A 10 -4.36 8.62 13.94
CA GLU A 10 -4.74 8.18 15.30
C GLU A 10 -5.34 9.33 16.12
N ARG A 11 -4.75 10.54 16.05
CA ARG A 11 -5.24 11.70 16.80
C ARG A 11 -6.51 12.34 16.23
N THR A 12 -6.74 12.18 14.93
CA THR A 12 -7.80 12.91 14.20
C THR A 12 -8.93 12.01 13.73
N GLY A 13 -8.76 10.68 13.78
CA GLY A 13 -9.65 9.71 13.16
C GLY A 13 -9.64 9.76 11.63
N ALA A 14 -8.69 10.45 10.98
CA ALA A 14 -8.66 10.61 9.53
C ALA A 14 -8.52 9.27 8.77
N LEU A 15 -9.13 9.19 7.58
CA LEU A 15 -8.88 8.10 6.64
C LEU A 15 -7.51 8.29 5.99
N ILE A 16 -6.65 7.28 6.08
CA ILE A 16 -5.40 7.23 5.31
C ILE A 16 -5.70 6.62 3.94
N VAL A 17 -5.46 7.37 2.87
CA VAL A 17 -5.48 6.84 1.50
C VAL A 17 -4.04 6.65 1.03
N LEU A 18 -3.65 5.40 0.75
CA LEU A 18 -2.34 5.07 0.21
C LEU A 18 -2.48 4.67 -1.27
N PRO A 19 -1.87 5.41 -2.22
CA PRO A 19 -1.62 4.88 -3.56
C PRO A 19 -0.53 3.80 -3.46
N GLY A 20 -0.96 2.55 -3.39
CA GLY A 20 -0.11 1.36 -3.36
C GLY A 20 0.38 0.96 -4.75
N THR A 21 1.28 -0.01 -4.81
CA THR A 21 1.88 -0.49 -6.06
C THR A 21 1.80 -2.01 -6.16
N VAL A 22 1.75 -2.56 -7.38
CA VAL A 22 1.83 -4.04 -7.58
C VAL A 22 3.23 -4.62 -7.33
N TYR A 23 4.23 -3.81 -6.96
CA TYR A 23 5.59 -4.30 -6.66
C TYR A 23 5.70 -5.15 -5.39
N ASN A 24 4.61 -5.28 -4.64
CA ASN A 24 4.49 -6.17 -3.48
C ASN A 24 4.52 -7.65 -3.89
N TYR A 25 4.28 -7.94 -5.16
CA TYR A 25 4.11 -9.28 -5.70
C TYR A 25 5.33 -9.72 -6.49
N GLY A 26 5.62 -11.03 -6.45
CA GLY A 26 6.60 -11.68 -7.30
C GLY A 26 6.03 -12.02 -8.68
N PRO A 27 6.87 -12.45 -9.65
CA PRO A 27 6.44 -12.85 -10.98
C PRO A 27 5.43 -14.01 -11.00
N ASP A 28 5.43 -14.82 -9.95
CA ASP A 28 4.55 -15.97 -9.72
C ASP A 28 3.07 -15.60 -9.52
N ALA A 29 2.78 -14.35 -9.18
CA ALA A 29 1.42 -13.86 -8.93
C ALA A 29 0.73 -13.28 -10.17
N PHE A 30 1.44 -13.15 -11.29
CA PHE A 30 0.91 -12.56 -12.53
C PHE A 30 0.30 -13.64 -13.45
N PRO A 31 -0.63 -13.28 -14.36
CA PRO A 31 -1.03 -11.92 -14.76
C PRO A 31 -2.19 -11.32 -13.95
N LEU A 32 -2.91 -12.13 -13.18
CA LEU A 32 -4.14 -11.72 -12.51
C LEU A 32 -3.96 -11.67 -11.00
N LEU A 33 -3.83 -10.44 -10.47
CA LEU A 33 -3.75 -10.19 -9.04
C LEU A 33 -5.15 -10.04 -8.44
N ARG A 34 -5.31 -10.58 -7.23
CA ARG A 34 -6.47 -10.37 -6.35
C ARG A 34 -6.02 -9.63 -5.09
N GLU A 35 -6.95 -8.98 -4.40
CA GLU A 35 -6.66 -8.21 -3.19
C GLU A 35 -6.06 -9.08 -2.07
N ASP A 36 -6.43 -10.36 -2.03
CA ASP A 36 -5.99 -11.40 -1.09
C ASP A 36 -4.78 -12.21 -1.57
N THR A 37 -4.24 -11.90 -2.77
CA THR A 37 -3.02 -12.56 -3.26
C THR A 37 -1.86 -12.34 -2.29
N GLN A 38 -1.06 -13.39 -2.06
CA GLN A 38 0.08 -13.31 -1.15
C GLN A 38 1.14 -12.33 -1.68
N GLN A 39 1.64 -11.46 -0.81
CA GLN A 39 2.70 -10.50 -1.16
C GLN A 39 4.08 -11.13 -0.97
N THR A 40 4.70 -11.58 -2.07
CA THR A 40 6.02 -12.25 -2.13
C THR A 40 7.03 -11.43 -2.97
N PRO A 41 7.48 -10.26 -2.49
CA PRO A 41 8.30 -9.36 -3.31
C PRO A 41 9.71 -9.92 -3.51
N VAL A 42 10.20 -9.89 -4.75
CA VAL A 42 11.57 -10.31 -5.10
C VAL A 42 12.56 -9.14 -5.16
N THR A 43 12.12 -7.93 -4.82
CA THR A 43 12.96 -6.72 -4.86
C THR A 43 12.97 -6.00 -3.52
N ARG A 44 14.06 -5.28 -3.23
CA ARG A 44 14.15 -4.40 -2.04
C ARG A 44 13.02 -3.37 -2.00
N LYS A 45 12.67 -2.80 -3.16
CA LYS A 45 11.57 -1.83 -3.26
C LYS A 45 10.24 -2.49 -2.88
N GLY A 46 9.96 -3.68 -3.39
CA GLY A 46 8.77 -4.46 -3.04
C GLY A 46 8.70 -4.80 -1.56
N ALA A 47 9.82 -5.24 -0.96
CA ALA A 47 9.89 -5.56 0.47
C ALA A 47 9.49 -4.35 1.35
N ILE A 48 9.92 -3.14 0.98
CA ILE A 48 9.52 -1.91 1.68
C ILE A 48 8.01 -1.68 1.56
N ARG A 49 7.40 -1.91 0.38
CA ARG A 49 5.96 -1.73 0.19
C ARG A 49 5.14 -2.72 1.02
N VAL A 50 5.56 -3.98 1.07
CA VAL A 50 4.93 -4.99 1.94
C VAL A 50 5.01 -4.57 3.40
N GLN A 51 6.17 -4.07 3.86
CA GLN A 51 6.30 -3.61 5.24
C GLN A 51 5.39 -2.41 5.54
N MET A 52 5.26 -1.46 4.60
CA MET A 52 4.35 -0.33 4.73
C MET A 52 2.88 -0.79 4.85
N GLU A 53 2.45 -1.71 4.00
CA GLU A 53 1.08 -2.23 4.05
C GLU A 53 0.81 -3.05 5.31
N LYS A 54 1.80 -3.79 5.83
CA LYS A 54 1.70 -4.46 7.14
C LYS A 54 1.52 -3.47 8.29
N GLU A 55 2.26 -2.36 8.31
CA GLU A 55 2.08 -1.31 9.33
C GLU A 55 0.68 -0.68 9.25
N LEU A 56 0.15 -0.45 8.04
CA LEU A 56 -1.20 0.06 7.83
C LEU A 56 -2.30 -0.94 8.21
N ALA A 57 -2.11 -2.23 7.90
CA ALA A 57 -3.02 -3.28 8.32
C ALA A 57 -3.08 -3.38 9.85
N ALA A 58 -1.93 -3.31 10.53
CA ALA A 58 -1.87 -3.28 11.99
C ALA A 58 -2.54 -2.02 12.59
N TYR A 59 -2.42 -0.86 11.93
CA TYR A 59 -3.19 0.32 12.32
C TYR A 59 -4.70 0.11 12.15
N SER A 60 -5.13 -0.48 11.03
CA SER A 60 -6.55 -0.74 10.77
C SER A 60 -7.17 -1.73 11.76
N GLN A 61 -6.44 -2.79 12.14
CA GLN A 61 -6.87 -3.75 13.16
C GLN A 61 -7.10 -3.12 14.54
N ARG A 62 -6.48 -1.97 14.83
CA ARG A 62 -6.68 -1.19 16.07
C ARG A 62 -7.80 -0.15 15.96
N GLY A 63 -8.63 -0.20 14.91
CA GLY A 63 -9.74 0.74 14.67
C GLY A 63 -9.40 1.90 13.72
N GLY A 64 -8.18 1.91 13.16
CA GLY A 64 -7.78 2.88 12.16
C GLY A 64 -8.50 2.71 10.82
N ARG A 65 -8.64 3.81 10.07
CA ARG A 65 -9.26 3.79 8.74
C ARG A 65 -8.20 3.90 7.65
N VAL A 66 -8.15 2.91 6.76
CA VAL A 66 -7.19 2.86 5.66
C VAL A 66 -7.86 2.40 4.37
N LEU A 67 -7.55 3.06 3.27
CA LEU A 67 -7.84 2.61 1.91
C LEU A 67 -6.54 2.52 1.12
N ILE A 68 -6.23 1.34 0.60
CA ILE A 68 -5.06 1.12 -0.27
C ILE A 68 -5.56 0.87 -1.69
N VAL A 69 -5.15 1.70 -2.63
CA VAL A 69 -5.40 1.48 -4.06
C VAL A 69 -4.10 1.02 -4.69
N ARG A 70 -3.96 -0.28 -4.93
CA ARG A 70 -2.78 -0.84 -5.61
C ARG A 70 -2.97 -0.73 -7.11
N ALA A 71 -2.00 -0.17 -7.82
CA ALA A 71 -1.94 -0.37 -9.27
C ALA A 71 -0.50 -0.47 -9.81
N GLY A 72 -0.43 -0.81 -11.09
CA GLY A 72 0.79 -0.92 -11.86
C GLY A 72 1.36 0.44 -12.25
N ASP A 73 1.89 0.53 -13.45
CA ASP A 73 2.39 1.79 -13.96
C ASP A 73 1.23 2.73 -14.33
N PHE A 74 1.33 3.98 -13.88
CA PHE A 74 0.35 5.03 -14.16
C PHE A 74 0.98 6.07 -15.07
N PHE A 75 0.25 6.50 -16.08
CA PHE A 75 0.68 7.52 -17.03
C PHE A 75 -0.34 8.65 -17.06
N TRP A 76 0.12 9.89 -17.24
CA TRP A 76 -0.75 11.03 -17.45
C TRP A 76 -0.15 11.95 -18.53
N SER A 77 -1.01 12.72 -19.19
CA SER A 77 -0.55 13.82 -20.04
C SER A 77 -0.30 15.05 -19.17
N ALA A 78 0.94 15.55 -19.16
CA ALA A 78 1.16 16.92 -18.70
C ALA A 78 0.53 17.87 -19.75
N ARG A 79 -0.57 18.54 -19.41
CA ARG A 79 -1.00 19.70 -20.21
C ARG A 79 0.09 20.77 -20.09
N ARG A 80 0.51 21.32 -21.22
CA ARG A 80 1.34 22.53 -21.29
C ARG A 80 0.54 23.72 -20.82
#